data_AF-A0AAU4HCJ3-F1
#
_entry.id   AF-A0AAU4HCJ3-F1
#
_cell.length_a   1.000
_cell.length_b   1.000
_cell.length_c   1.000
_cell.angle_alpha   90.00
_cell.angle_beta   90.00
_cell.angle_gamma   90.00
#
_symmetry.space_group_name_H-M   'P 1'
#
loop_
_entity.id
_entity.type
_entity.pdbx_description
1 polymer ?
#
loop_
_entity_poly.entity_id
_entity_poly.type
_entity_poly.pdbx_seq_one_letter_code
_entity_poly.pdbx_strand_id
1 'polypeptide(L)'
;MQIIEVTGYAVRSAVITMRRTGTPLEFVIFPMLHVASPTFYSQVRIRLRECDLIVVEGVRGKSAGVNALTLAYRFAPRRRRNGLQEQRDELLLPEGVPVVNPDVTAAEVIADLKTLPRWMYMLLMIGAPVMGLVFALRGPRAFLDEDLVVEDLPSTPRAEMVADGPVVHAVTDRRDRQLLDALGEIHAERGDDPIRVAIVYGAGHVPAIVSGLWNRYGYRPRAAEWLTVLVPA
;
A
#
# COMPACT_ATOMS: atom_id res chain seq x y z
N MET A 1 -15.43 -4.45 -9.98
CA MET A 1 -14.41 -5.44 -9.57
C MET A 1 -14.17 -5.24 -8.09
N GLN A 2 -14.27 -6.29 -7.28
CA GLN A 2 -14.06 -6.19 -5.84
C GLN A 2 -12.59 -6.51 -5.53
N ILE A 3 -11.89 -5.59 -4.85
CA ILE A 3 -10.46 -5.69 -4.57
C ILE A 3 -10.24 -6.23 -3.15
N ILE A 4 -10.96 -5.64 -2.19
CA ILE A 4 -11.04 -6.12 -0.82
C ILE A 4 -12.48 -6.48 -0.51
N GLU A 5 -12.65 -7.56 0.23
CA GLU A 5 -13.93 -8.02 0.72
C GLU A 5 -13.91 -8.10 2.24
N VAL A 6 -14.87 -7.43 2.87
CA VAL A 6 -15.11 -7.49 4.30
C VAL A 6 -16.42 -8.22 4.52
N THR A 7 -16.36 -9.32 5.26
CA THR A 7 -17.52 -10.06 5.72
C THR A 7 -17.49 -10.16 7.25
N GLY A 8 -18.60 -10.55 7.87
CA GLY A 8 -18.63 -10.81 9.31
C GLY A 8 -17.71 -11.96 9.77
N TYR A 9 -17.14 -12.73 8.84
CA TYR A 9 -16.31 -13.91 9.12
C TYR A 9 -14.85 -13.76 8.68
N ALA A 10 -14.54 -12.87 7.74
CA ALA A 10 -13.19 -12.70 7.21
C ALA A 10 -13.05 -11.39 6.43
N VAL A 11 -11.81 -10.87 6.42
CA VAL A 11 -11.35 -9.87 5.45
C VAL A 11 -10.50 -10.60 4.41
N ARG A 12 -10.77 -10.40 3.13
CA ARG A 12 -10.06 -11.03 2.01
C ARG A 12 -9.54 -10.01 1.01
N SER A 13 -8.37 -10.26 0.44
CA SER A 13 -7.74 -9.44 -0.60
C SER A 13 -7.61 -10.25 -1.89
N ALA A 14 -8.03 -9.66 -3.02
CA ALA A 14 -7.98 -10.29 -4.33
C ALA A 14 -6.62 -10.04 -5.01
N VAL A 15 -5.80 -11.08 -5.13
CA VAL A 15 -4.63 -11.07 -6.01
C VAL A 15 -5.11 -11.16 -7.45
N ILE A 16 -4.87 -10.12 -8.25
CA ILE A 16 -5.46 -9.96 -9.58
C ILE A 16 -4.39 -10.17 -10.65
N THR A 17 -4.61 -11.10 -11.56
CA THR A 17 -3.75 -11.29 -12.74
C THR A 17 -4.32 -10.52 -13.94
N MET A 18 -3.53 -9.58 -14.43
CA MET A 18 -3.80 -8.76 -15.61
C MET A 18 -3.05 -9.34 -16.80
N ARG A 19 -3.77 -9.63 -17.90
CA ARG A 19 -3.19 -10.14 -19.15
C ARG A 19 -3.70 -9.36 -20.35
N ARG A 20 -2.88 -9.30 -21.40
CA ARG A 20 -3.22 -8.70 -22.69
C ARG A 20 -3.02 -9.74 -23.80
N THR A 21 -3.90 -9.73 -24.80
CA THR A 21 -3.72 -10.55 -26.00
C THR A 21 -2.57 -9.99 -26.84
N GLY A 22 -1.66 -10.87 -27.28
CA GLY A 22 -0.52 -10.49 -28.13
C GLY A 22 0.76 -10.18 -27.38
N THR A 23 0.81 -10.40 -26.06
CA THR A 23 2.03 -10.32 -25.23
C THR A 23 2.00 -11.46 -24.20
N PRO A 24 3.15 -12.10 -23.91
CA PRO A 24 3.25 -13.09 -22.85
C PRO A 24 3.51 -12.49 -21.46
N LEU A 25 3.75 -11.17 -21.36
CA LEU A 25 3.94 -10.45 -20.09
C LEU A 25 2.66 -10.47 -19.27
N GLU A 26 2.78 -10.79 -17.97
CA GLU A 26 1.67 -10.76 -17.02
C GLU A 26 1.96 -9.81 -15.87
N PHE A 27 0.99 -8.98 -15.50
CA PHE A 27 1.05 -8.21 -14.25
C PHE A 27 0.19 -8.89 -13.19
N VAL A 28 0.75 -9.13 -12.01
CA VAL A 28 0.05 -9.74 -10.88
C VAL A 28 -0.03 -8.71 -9.75
N ILE A 29 -1.22 -8.21 -9.48
CA ILE A 29 -1.46 -7.17 -8.48
C ILE A 29 -1.75 -7.84 -7.14
N PHE A 30 -0.99 -7.46 -6.11
CA PHE A 30 -1.18 -7.87 -4.72
C PHE A 30 -1.66 -6.64 -3.93
N PRO A 31 -2.98 -6.50 -3.68
CA PRO A 31 -3.51 -5.45 -2.82
C PRO A 31 -3.06 -5.71 -1.39
N MET A 32 -2.16 -4.88 -0.90
CA MET A 32 -1.56 -5.00 0.42
C MET A 32 -2.36 -4.25 1.46
N LEU A 33 -2.38 -4.84 2.65
CA LEU A 33 -2.82 -4.23 3.90
C LEU A 33 -1.58 -4.11 4.81
N HIS A 34 -1.33 -2.93 5.35
CA HIS A 34 -0.27 -2.64 6.31
C HIS A 34 -0.39 -3.44 7.60
N VAL A 35 -1.60 -3.88 7.97
CA VAL A 35 -1.80 -4.79 9.11
C VAL A 35 -2.63 -6.01 8.69
N ALA A 36 -2.03 -7.20 8.76
CA ALA A 36 -2.68 -8.45 8.38
C ALA A 36 -2.18 -9.66 9.20
N SER A 37 -2.79 -10.83 9.00
CA SER A 37 -2.32 -12.06 9.62
C SER A 37 -0.94 -12.49 9.10
N PRO A 38 -0.14 -13.23 9.90
CA PRO A 38 1.13 -13.78 9.43
C PRO A 38 0.95 -14.71 8.23
N THR A 39 -0.16 -15.46 8.21
CA THR A 39 -0.53 -16.37 7.13
C THR A 39 -0.72 -15.61 5.82
N PHE A 40 -1.40 -14.47 5.84
CA PHE A 40 -1.55 -13.61 4.66
C PHE A 40 -0.19 -13.24 4.06
N TYR A 41 0.72 -12.67 4.86
CA TYR A 41 2.05 -12.28 4.36
C TYR A 41 2.87 -13.48 3.87
N SER A 42 2.76 -14.63 4.54
CA SER A 42 3.42 -15.86 4.06
C SER A 42 2.90 -16.33 2.70
N GLN A 43 1.58 -16.22 2.46
CA GLN A 43 0.95 -16.61 1.20
C GLN A 43 1.29 -15.66 0.07
N VAL A 44 1.38 -14.36 0.36
CA VAL A 44 1.89 -13.35 -0.58
C VAL A 44 3.34 -13.66 -0.92
N ARG A 45 4.21 -13.85 0.08
CA ARG A 45 5.63 -14.15 -0.14
C ARG A 45 5.87 -15.39 -1.00
N ILE A 46 5.08 -16.46 -0.79
CA ILE A 46 5.16 -17.67 -1.62
C ILE A 46 4.87 -17.34 -3.08
N ARG A 47 3.83 -16.56 -3.36
CA ARG A 47 3.46 -16.15 -4.73
C ARG A 47 4.47 -15.19 -5.36
N LEU A 48 5.06 -14.29 -4.57
CA LEU A 48 6.11 -13.39 -5.04
C LEU A 48 7.35 -14.15 -5.53
N ARG A 49 7.64 -15.34 -5.00
CA ARG A 49 8.74 -16.20 -5.48
C ARG A 49 8.50 -16.76 -6.88
N GLU A 50 7.26 -16.82 -7.32
CA GLU A 50 6.88 -17.28 -8.66
C GLU A 50 6.90 -16.15 -9.69
N CYS A 51 7.25 -14.94 -9.27
CA CYS A 51 7.35 -13.76 -10.11
C CYS A 51 8.81 -13.45 -10.43
N ASP A 52 9.04 -12.84 -11.59
CA ASP A 52 10.38 -12.54 -12.10
C ASP A 52 10.83 -11.12 -11.77
N LEU A 53 9.89 -10.25 -11.40
CA LEU A 53 10.11 -8.86 -11.03
C LEU A 53 9.05 -8.43 -10.01
N ILE A 54 9.45 -7.68 -9.00
CA ILE A 54 8.53 -7.11 -8.01
C ILE A 54 8.61 -5.59 -8.07
N VAL A 55 7.47 -4.95 -8.26
CA VAL A 55 7.29 -3.50 -8.15
C VAL A 55 6.62 -3.23 -6.81
N VAL A 56 7.33 -2.56 -5.89
CA VAL A 56 6.85 -2.33 -4.51
C VAL A 56 6.56 -0.87 -4.25
N GLU A 57 5.52 -0.64 -3.45
CA GLU A 57 5.31 0.65 -2.80
C GLU A 57 6.36 0.90 -1.70
N GLY A 58 6.89 2.13 -1.60
CA GLY A 58 7.66 2.58 -0.44
C GLY A 58 8.58 3.77 -0.71
N VAL A 59 8.90 4.57 0.29
CA VAL A 59 9.79 5.73 0.14
C VAL A 59 11.26 5.29 0.23
N ARG A 60 12.08 5.55 -0.80
CA ARG A 60 13.53 5.29 -0.75
C ARG A 60 14.26 6.30 0.16
N GLY A 61 14.94 5.81 1.21
CA GLY A 61 15.89 6.58 2.02
C GLY A 61 15.41 6.99 3.42
N LYS A 62 16.35 7.31 4.32
CA LYS A 62 16.06 7.75 5.70
C LYS A 62 15.89 9.27 5.72
N SER A 63 14.73 9.77 6.16
CA SER A 63 14.43 11.19 6.32
C SER A 63 13.83 11.47 7.70
N ALA A 64 14.36 12.48 8.40
CA ALA A 64 13.82 12.90 9.69
C ALA A 64 12.38 13.43 9.59
N GLY A 65 11.99 14.04 8.45
CA GLY A 65 10.63 14.55 8.22
C GLY A 65 9.61 13.45 7.93
N VAL A 66 10.00 12.44 7.14
CA VAL A 66 9.16 11.24 6.91
C VAL A 66 9.04 10.41 8.20
N ASN A 67 10.11 10.31 8.98
CA ASN A 67 10.06 9.72 10.33
C ASN A 67 9.13 10.48 11.29
N ALA A 68 9.02 11.81 11.18
CA ALA A 68 8.11 12.63 11.97
C ALA A 68 6.64 12.44 11.56
N LEU A 69 6.33 12.33 10.26
CA LEU A 69 4.99 11.97 9.78
C LEU A 69 4.58 10.56 10.23
N THR A 70 5.51 9.60 10.14
CA THR A 70 5.25 8.19 10.47
C THR A 70 5.34 7.89 11.97
N LEU A 71 5.76 8.86 12.79
CA LEU A 71 5.91 8.73 14.23
C LEU A 71 4.57 8.42 14.92
N ALA A 72 3.45 8.97 14.43
CA ALA A 72 2.11 8.63 14.93
C ALA A 72 1.80 7.13 14.75
N TYR A 73 2.15 6.55 13.60
CA TYR A 73 1.98 5.13 13.30
C TYR A 73 2.90 4.23 14.14
N ARG A 74 4.11 4.70 14.49
CA ARG A 74 5.08 3.92 15.30
C ARG A 74 4.64 3.70 16.75
N PHE A 75 3.72 4.51 17.25
CA PHE A 75 3.15 4.38 18.60
C PHE A 75 1.80 3.65 18.62
N ALA A 76 1.30 3.16 17.47
CA ALA A 76 0.20 2.22 17.43
C ALA A 76 0.56 0.96 18.25
N PRO A 77 -0.36 0.41 19.05
CA PRO A 77 0.00 -0.44 20.18
C PRO A 77 0.36 -1.86 19.70
N ARG A 78 1.66 -2.18 19.70
CA ARG A 78 2.22 -3.53 19.43
C ARG A 78 1.61 -4.68 20.28
N ARG A 79 1.02 -4.35 21.44
CA ARG A 79 0.55 -5.33 22.44
C ARG A 79 -0.90 -5.82 22.26
N ARG A 80 -1.68 -5.28 21.32
CA ARG A 80 -3.13 -5.59 21.15
C ARG A 80 -3.51 -6.19 19.80
N ARG A 81 -2.55 -6.70 19.03
CA ARG A 81 -2.79 -7.16 17.65
C ARG A 81 -3.45 -8.53 17.52
N ASN A 82 -3.78 -9.23 18.60
CA ASN A 82 -4.41 -10.58 18.56
C ASN A 82 -3.78 -11.55 17.52
N GLY A 83 -2.45 -11.47 17.32
CA GLY A 83 -1.72 -12.28 16.33
C GLY A 83 -1.46 -11.63 14.97
N LEU A 84 -2.01 -10.45 14.68
CA LEU A 84 -1.75 -9.67 13.45
C LEU A 84 -0.35 -9.02 13.45
N GLN A 85 0.22 -8.83 12.26
CA GLN A 85 1.55 -8.28 12.03
C GLN A 85 1.49 -7.03 11.15
N GLU A 86 2.47 -6.15 11.34
CA GLU A 86 2.76 -5.06 10.40
C GLU A 86 3.43 -5.63 9.16
N GLN A 87 3.11 -5.08 7.99
CA GLN A 87 3.88 -5.30 6.78
C GLN A 87 5.32 -4.87 7.01
N ARG A 88 6.26 -5.78 6.75
CA ARG A 88 7.71 -5.52 6.74
C ARG A 88 8.30 -6.11 5.49
N ASP A 89 9.03 -5.29 4.73
CA ASP A 89 9.64 -5.71 3.47
C ASP A 89 10.55 -6.93 3.64
N GLU A 90 11.32 -7.00 4.75
CA GLU A 90 12.17 -8.13 5.11
C GLU A 90 11.41 -9.46 5.25
N LEU A 91 10.15 -9.40 5.70
CA LEU A 91 9.30 -10.57 5.90
C LEU A 91 8.47 -10.92 4.65
N LEU A 92 8.20 -9.92 3.81
CA LEU A 92 7.33 -10.04 2.65
C LEU A 92 8.10 -10.42 1.38
N LEU A 93 9.24 -9.76 1.14
CA LEU A 93 9.98 -9.88 -0.10
C LEU A 93 10.84 -11.16 -0.08
N PRO A 94 10.77 -12.00 -1.12
CA PRO A 94 11.64 -13.14 -1.25
C PRO A 94 13.06 -12.72 -1.64
N GLU A 95 14.04 -13.48 -1.20
CA GLU A 95 15.41 -13.36 -1.70
C GLU A 95 15.48 -13.86 -3.15
N GLY A 96 16.26 -13.17 -3.99
CA GLY A 96 16.55 -13.61 -5.36
C GLY A 96 15.62 -13.07 -6.46
N VAL A 97 14.52 -12.41 -6.11
CA VAL A 97 13.66 -11.72 -7.10
C VAL A 97 14.04 -10.23 -7.17
N PRO A 98 14.35 -9.67 -8.35
CA PRO A 98 14.63 -8.24 -8.50
C PRO A 98 13.45 -7.37 -8.04
N VAL A 99 13.76 -6.29 -7.32
CA VAL A 99 12.78 -5.35 -6.78
C VAL A 99 12.98 -3.95 -7.35
N VAL A 100 11.95 -3.44 -8.01
CA VAL A 100 11.83 -2.06 -8.48
C VAL A 100 10.95 -1.29 -7.50
N ASN A 101 11.41 -0.11 -7.11
CA ASN A 101 10.64 0.82 -6.30
C ASN A 101 10.56 2.13 -7.09
N PRO A 102 9.39 2.42 -7.71
CA PRO A 102 9.19 3.60 -8.54
C PRO A 102 8.80 4.85 -7.72
N ASP A 103 8.70 4.71 -6.39
CA ASP A 103 8.30 5.76 -5.49
C ASP A 103 9.45 6.75 -5.20
N VAL A 104 9.05 7.97 -4.89
CA VAL A 104 9.91 9.10 -4.53
C VAL A 104 10.82 8.80 -3.35
N THR A 105 12.01 9.40 -3.39
CA THR A 105 12.93 9.41 -2.27
C THR A 105 12.36 10.22 -1.10
N ALA A 106 12.81 9.93 0.11
CA ALA A 106 12.35 10.62 1.31
C ALA A 106 12.69 12.12 1.32
N ALA A 107 13.63 12.55 0.46
CA ALA A 107 13.96 13.93 0.20
C ALA A 107 12.93 14.62 -0.70
N GLU A 108 12.43 13.93 -1.73
CA GLU A 108 11.37 14.44 -2.61
C GLU A 108 10.04 14.56 -1.87
N VAL A 109 9.71 13.61 -0.98
CA VAL A 109 8.53 13.72 -0.10
C VAL A 109 8.61 14.97 0.80
N ILE A 110 9.79 15.28 1.36
CA ILE A 110 9.97 16.53 2.11
C ILE A 110 9.84 17.75 1.20
N ALA A 111 10.42 17.71 0.00
CA ALA A 111 10.36 18.81 -0.95
C ALA A 111 8.90 19.13 -1.32
N ASP A 112 8.10 18.09 -1.59
CA ASP A 112 6.67 18.21 -1.84
C ASP A 112 5.92 18.76 -0.63
N LEU A 113 6.19 18.25 0.58
CA LEU A 113 5.60 18.78 1.81
C LEU A 113 5.93 20.27 2.03
N LYS A 114 7.11 20.73 1.61
CA LYS A 114 7.50 22.15 1.67
C LYS A 114 6.78 23.03 0.64
N THR A 115 6.13 22.44 -0.37
CA THR A 115 5.27 23.21 -1.30
C THR A 115 3.92 23.58 -0.68
N LEU A 116 3.53 22.91 0.41
CA LEU A 116 2.32 23.25 1.15
C LEU A 116 2.42 24.64 1.79
N PRO A 117 1.28 25.32 2.00
CA PRO A 117 1.24 26.53 2.81
C PRO A 117 1.97 26.33 4.14
N ARG A 118 2.87 27.25 4.49
CA ARG A 118 3.79 27.09 5.64
C ARG A 118 3.07 26.77 6.96
N TRP A 119 1.86 27.31 7.16
CA TRP A 119 1.04 27.03 8.33
C TRP A 119 0.61 25.56 8.41
N MET A 120 0.26 24.95 7.27
CA MET A 120 -0.15 23.55 7.17
C MET A 120 1.05 22.62 7.35
N TYR A 121 2.21 22.96 6.78
CA TYR A 121 3.46 22.23 7.03
C TYR A 121 3.83 22.25 8.53
N MET A 122 3.78 23.41 9.19
CA MET A 122 4.05 23.50 10.63
C MET A 122 3.04 22.71 11.45
N LEU A 123 1.75 22.78 11.10
CA LEU A 123 0.70 22.02 11.78
C LEU A 123 0.94 20.52 11.67
N LEU A 124 1.40 20.03 10.52
CA LEU A 124 1.69 18.61 10.29
C LEU A 124 2.96 18.16 11.04
N MET A 125 4.00 18.99 11.05
CA MET A 125 5.26 18.72 11.76
C MET A 125 5.14 18.78 13.29
N ILE A 126 4.23 19.60 13.82
CA ILE A 126 3.96 19.70 15.26
C ILE A 126 2.88 18.70 15.67
N GLY A 127 1.85 18.54 14.84
CA GLY A 127 0.70 17.67 15.11
C GLY A 127 1.11 16.20 15.20
N ALA A 128 1.96 15.72 14.29
CA ALA A 128 2.38 14.32 14.28
C ALA A 128 3.11 13.85 15.57
N PRO A 129 4.14 14.56 16.09
CA PRO A 129 4.78 14.17 17.35
C PRO A 129 3.87 14.39 18.57
N VAL A 130 3.00 15.40 18.57
CA VAL A 130 2.01 15.60 19.64
C VAL A 130 1.02 14.43 19.68
N MET A 131 0.50 14.02 18.51
CA MET A 131 -0.38 12.85 18.41
C MET A 131 0.33 11.56 18.83
N GLY A 132 1.59 11.36 18.40
CA GLY A 132 2.41 10.24 18.85
C GLY A 132 2.61 10.21 20.37
N LEU A 133 2.85 11.36 20.99
CA LEU A 133 3.00 11.48 22.45
C LEU A 133 1.67 11.25 23.19
N VAL A 134 0.57 11.76 22.65
CA VAL A 134 -0.78 11.53 23.19
C VAL A 134 -1.13 10.04 23.14
N PHE A 135 -0.84 9.35 22.04
CA PHE A 135 -0.99 7.90 21.93
C PHE A 135 -0.09 7.12 22.89
N ALA A 136 1.14 7.58 23.11
CA ALA A 136 2.06 6.97 24.07
C ALA A 136 1.58 7.11 25.52
N LEU A 137 1.00 8.26 25.90
CA LEU A 137 0.61 8.58 27.27
C LEU A 137 -0.78 8.08 27.65
N ARG A 138 -1.79 8.30 26.81
CA ARG A 138 -3.17 7.92 27.13
C ARG A 138 -3.54 6.53 26.64
N GLY A 139 -2.64 5.89 25.90
CA GLY A 139 -3.01 4.77 25.04
C GLY A 139 -3.94 5.24 23.93
N PRO A 140 -4.01 4.50 22.83
CA PRO A 140 -4.75 4.98 21.68
C PRO A 140 -6.28 4.96 21.93
N ARG A 141 -6.77 4.18 22.90
CA ARG A 141 -8.17 4.16 23.36
C ARG A 141 -8.80 5.47 23.80
N ALA A 142 -8.02 6.50 24.08
CA ALA A 142 -8.58 7.83 24.34
C ALA A 142 -9.16 8.49 23.07
N PHE A 143 -8.80 7.97 21.88
CA PHE A 143 -9.29 8.40 20.57
C PHE A 143 -9.81 7.23 19.71
N LEU A 144 -9.53 5.99 20.11
CA LEU A 144 -10.00 4.76 19.46
C LEU A 144 -11.34 4.28 20.07
N ASP A 145 -12.45 4.77 19.54
CA ASP A 145 -13.49 3.80 19.15
C ASP A 145 -12.93 2.95 17.99
N GLU A 146 -13.53 1.80 17.68
CA GLU A 146 -13.08 0.65 16.86
C GLU A 146 -12.33 0.88 15.51
N ASP A 147 -12.08 2.12 15.13
CA ASP A 147 -11.92 2.62 13.76
C ASP A 147 -10.48 2.58 13.21
N LEU A 148 -9.46 2.42 14.06
CA LEU A 148 -8.05 2.67 13.68
C LEU A 148 -7.16 1.42 13.73
N VAL A 149 -7.70 0.28 14.16
CA VAL A 149 -6.96 -1.00 14.15
C VAL A 149 -7.09 -1.70 12.79
N VAL A 150 -8.04 -1.24 11.96
CA VAL A 150 -8.31 -1.75 10.60
C VAL A 150 -7.99 -0.65 9.58
N GLU A 151 -6.84 0.01 9.73
CA GLU A 151 -6.48 1.22 8.97
C GLU A 151 -5.99 0.95 7.53
N ASP A 152 -6.50 -0.09 6.89
CA ASP A 152 -6.38 -0.30 5.44
C ASP A 152 -7.75 -0.27 4.73
N LEU A 153 -8.84 -0.23 5.51
CA LEU A 153 -10.21 -0.10 5.00
C LEU A 153 -10.95 0.91 5.87
N PRO A 154 -11.46 2.01 5.30
CA PRO A 154 -12.32 2.90 6.06
C PRO A 154 -13.59 2.11 6.43
N SER A 155 -13.72 1.81 7.71
CA SER A 155 -14.87 1.06 8.25
C SER A 155 -15.91 1.98 8.89
N THR A 156 -15.60 3.28 8.99
CA THR A 156 -16.52 4.29 9.52
C THR A 156 -16.58 5.54 8.63
N PRO A 157 -17.70 6.30 8.67
CA PRO A 157 -17.88 7.51 7.88
C PRO A 157 -16.81 8.59 8.11
N ARG A 158 -16.14 8.59 9.27
CA ARG A 158 -15.03 9.49 9.57
C ARG A 158 -13.74 9.06 8.87
N ALA A 159 -13.46 7.77 8.81
CA ALA A 159 -12.32 7.23 8.08
C ALA A 159 -12.48 7.44 6.56
N GLU A 160 -13.70 7.29 6.03
CA GLU A 160 -14.03 7.63 4.64
C GLU A 160 -13.77 9.11 4.34
N MET A 161 -14.20 10.02 5.22
CA MET A 161 -14.02 11.47 5.04
C MET A 161 -12.56 11.93 5.11
N VAL A 162 -11.70 11.21 5.83
CA VAL A 162 -10.24 11.47 5.88
C VAL A 162 -9.54 10.90 4.64
N ALA A 163 -9.97 9.71 4.18
CA ALA A 163 -9.48 9.11 2.93
C ALA A 163 -9.84 9.96 1.69
N ASP A 164 -11.02 10.59 1.68
CA ASP A 164 -11.49 11.51 0.63
C ASP A 164 -10.97 12.96 0.78
N GLY A 165 -10.02 13.18 1.69
CA GLY A 165 -9.43 14.49 1.93
C GLY A 165 -8.54 14.96 0.76
N PRO A 166 -8.55 16.26 0.40
CA PRO A 166 -7.79 16.78 -0.75
C PRO A 166 -6.27 16.60 -0.64
N VAL A 167 -5.74 16.44 0.58
CA VAL A 167 -4.31 16.16 0.83
C VAL A 167 -3.96 14.71 0.54
N VAL A 168 -4.85 13.76 0.87
CA VAL A 168 -4.65 12.33 0.60
C VAL A 168 -4.73 12.08 -0.91
N HIS A 169 -5.73 12.65 -1.60
CA HIS A 169 -5.84 12.57 -3.05
C HIS A 169 -4.63 13.14 -3.81
N ALA A 170 -4.11 14.30 -3.41
CA ALA A 170 -2.97 14.92 -4.10
C ALA A 170 -1.67 14.09 -4.00
N VAL A 171 -1.47 13.39 -2.87
CA VAL A 171 -0.31 12.50 -2.66
C VAL A 171 -0.50 11.17 -3.41
N THR A 172 -1.72 10.63 -3.42
CA THR A 172 -2.07 9.38 -4.11
C THR A 172 -1.96 9.50 -5.63
N ASP A 173 -2.48 10.57 -6.24
CA ASP A 173 -2.51 10.76 -7.70
C ASP A 173 -1.12 10.92 -8.34
N ARG A 174 -0.15 11.46 -7.59
CA ARG A 174 1.24 11.56 -8.08
C ARG A 174 1.93 10.20 -8.05
N ARG A 175 1.76 9.46 -6.95
CA ARG A 175 2.36 8.12 -6.79
C ARG A 175 1.77 7.13 -7.79
N ASP A 176 0.46 7.20 -8.03
CA ASP A 176 -0.20 6.39 -9.06
C ASP A 176 0.35 6.66 -10.46
N ARG A 177 0.62 7.93 -10.79
CA ARG A 177 1.24 8.28 -12.08
C ARG A 177 2.64 7.70 -12.22
N GLN A 178 3.49 7.88 -11.21
CA GLN A 178 4.87 7.36 -11.23
C GLN A 178 4.89 5.83 -11.35
N LEU A 179 4.02 5.15 -10.60
CA LEU A 179 3.84 3.72 -10.72
C LEU A 179 3.42 3.33 -12.14
N LEU A 180 2.40 3.98 -12.71
CA LEU A 180 1.93 3.67 -14.05
C LEU A 180 2.99 3.94 -15.13
N ASP A 181 3.83 4.95 -14.95
CA ASP A 181 4.92 5.25 -15.87
C ASP A 181 6.01 4.17 -15.80
N ALA A 182 6.40 3.72 -14.59
CA ALA A 182 7.32 2.60 -14.41
C ALA A 182 6.77 1.28 -14.97
N LEU A 183 5.46 1.01 -14.81
CA LEU A 183 4.81 -0.15 -15.45
C LEU A 183 4.81 -0.03 -16.97
N GLY A 184 4.71 1.19 -17.50
CA GLY A 184 4.85 1.50 -18.91
C GLY A 184 6.23 1.20 -19.47
N GLU A 185 7.28 1.57 -18.74
CA GLU A 185 8.68 1.26 -19.08
C GLU A 185 8.90 -0.26 -19.10
N ILE A 186 8.46 -0.97 -18.06
CA ILE A 186 8.53 -2.43 -18.00
C ILE A 186 7.79 -3.06 -19.19
N HIS A 187 6.60 -2.56 -19.53
CA HIS A 187 5.86 -3.06 -20.68
C HIS A 187 6.59 -2.82 -22.00
N ALA A 188 7.21 -1.64 -22.18
CA ALA A 188 7.94 -1.30 -23.39
C ALA A 188 9.21 -2.14 -23.57
N GLU A 189 9.94 -2.40 -22.48
CA GLU A 189 11.21 -3.12 -22.51
C GLU A 189 11.04 -4.64 -22.51
N ARG A 190 10.05 -5.15 -21.77
CA ARG A 190 9.89 -6.58 -21.45
C ARG A 190 8.56 -7.14 -21.96
N GLY A 191 7.85 -6.41 -22.82
CA GLY A 191 6.53 -6.78 -23.31
C GLY A 191 6.50 -8.10 -24.09
N ASP A 192 7.60 -8.51 -24.71
CA ASP A 192 7.68 -9.76 -25.46
C ASP A 192 8.23 -10.94 -24.62
N ASP A 193 8.65 -10.66 -23.37
CA ASP A 193 9.20 -11.67 -22.48
C ASP A 193 8.08 -12.39 -21.70
N PRO A 194 8.17 -13.71 -21.53
CA PRO A 194 7.19 -14.49 -20.77
C PRO A 194 7.46 -14.38 -19.26
N ILE A 195 7.41 -13.17 -18.72
CA ILE A 195 7.67 -12.87 -17.32
C ILE A 195 6.40 -12.48 -16.56
N ARG A 196 6.42 -12.70 -15.25
CA ARG A 196 5.37 -12.28 -14.30
C ARG A 196 5.91 -11.15 -13.44
N VAL A 197 5.28 -9.99 -13.54
CA VAL A 197 5.62 -8.79 -12.78
C VAL A 197 4.63 -8.62 -11.63
N ALA A 198 5.09 -8.81 -10.40
CA ALA A 198 4.30 -8.56 -9.21
C ALA A 198 4.21 -7.05 -8.92
N ILE A 199 3.01 -6.56 -8.60
CA ILE A 199 2.75 -5.19 -8.17
C ILE A 199 2.24 -5.26 -6.74
N VAL A 200 3.09 -4.88 -5.78
CA VAL A 200 2.85 -4.98 -4.34
C VAL A 200 2.59 -3.58 -3.80
N TYR A 201 1.32 -3.19 -3.74
CA TYR A 201 0.88 -1.84 -3.40
C TYR A 201 -0.30 -1.85 -2.45
N GLY A 202 -0.45 -0.81 -1.64
CA GLY A 202 -1.61 -0.61 -0.78
C GLY A 202 -2.91 -0.72 -1.57
N ALA A 203 -3.93 -1.36 -0.98
CA ALA A 203 -5.18 -1.66 -1.66
C ALA A 203 -5.87 -0.42 -2.27
N GLY A 204 -5.67 0.77 -1.68
CA GLY A 204 -6.18 2.04 -2.19
C GLY A 204 -5.66 2.44 -3.58
N HIS A 205 -4.48 1.98 -3.98
CA HIS A 205 -3.87 2.29 -5.29
C HIS A 205 -4.37 1.37 -6.42
N VAL A 206 -4.95 0.22 -6.07
CA VAL A 206 -5.32 -0.82 -7.05
C VAL A 206 -6.34 -0.36 -8.11
N PRO A 207 -7.37 0.45 -7.80
CA PRO A 207 -8.27 0.97 -8.82
C PRO A 207 -7.53 1.77 -9.92
N ALA A 208 -6.56 2.59 -9.53
CA ALA A 208 -5.75 3.38 -10.46
C ALA A 208 -4.81 2.49 -11.29
N ILE A 209 -4.16 1.50 -10.66
CA ILE A 209 -3.30 0.51 -11.34
C ILE A 209 -4.08 -0.24 -12.41
N VAL A 210 -5.24 -0.79 -12.04
CA VAL A 210 -6.08 -1.60 -12.94
C VAL A 210 -6.58 -0.75 -14.10
N SER A 211 -7.08 0.45 -13.79
CA SER A 211 -7.58 1.38 -14.81
C SER A 211 -6.46 1.85 -15.74
N GLY A 212 -5.27 2.12 -15.21
CA GLY A 212 -4.12 2.53 -16.01
C GLY A 212 -3.60 1.42 -16.91
N LEU A 213 -3.41 0.21 -16.39
CA LEU A 213 -3.01 -0.97 -17.17
C LEU A 213 -4.02 -1.29 -18.29
N TRP A 214 -5.31 -1.15 -18.00
CA TRP A 214 -6.36 -1.32 -19.00
C TRP A 214 -6.35 -0.21 -20.05
N ASN A 215 -6.47 1.04 -19.63
CA ASN A 215 -6.72 2.15 -20.54
C ASN A 215 -5.48 2.51 -21.38
N ARG A 216 -4.28 2.42 -20.80
CA ARG A 216 -3.03 2.79 -21.47
C ARG A 216 -2.46 1.63 -22.29
N TYR A 217 -2.52 0.42 -21.76
CA TYR A 217 -1.77 -0.71 -22.30
C TYR A 217 -2.64 -1.89 -22.73
N GLY A 218 -3.96 -1.86 -22.50
CA GLY A 218 -4.89 -2.88 -22.98
C GLY A 218 -4.93 -4.17 -22.14
N TYR A 219 -4.32 -4.18 -20.96
CA TYR A 219 -4.38 -5.34 -20.05
C TYR A 219 -5.76 -5.45 -19.41
N ARG A 220 -6.26 -6.67 -19.26
CA ARG A 220 -7.56 -6.94 -18.63
C ARG A 220 -7.37 -7.89 -17.46
N PRO A 221 -8.15 -7.75 -16.37
CA PRO A 221 -8.18 -8.75 -15.31
C PRO A 221 -8.69 -10.07 -15.92
N ARG A 222 -7.90 -11.14 -15.78
CA ARG A 222 -8.24 -12.48 -16.30
C ARG A 222 -8.40 -13.52 -15.21
N ALA A 223 -7.74 -13.34 -14.07
CA ALA A 223 -7.88 -14.20 -12.91
C ALA A 223 -7.83 -13.36 -11.63
N ALA A 224 -8.49 -13.86 -10.59
CA ALA A 224 -8.41 -13.31 -9.25
C ALA A 224 -8.38 -14.46 -8.23
N GLU A 225 -7.43 -14.41 -7.30
CA GLU A 225 -7.33 -15.34 -6.18
C GLU A 225 -7.55 -14.60 -4.87
N TRP A 226 -8.43 -15.12 -4.02
CA TRP A 226 -8.70 -14.51 -2.72
C TRP A 226 -7.75 -15.02 -1.65
N LEU A 227 -7.02 -14.12 -1.02
CA LEU A 227 -6.21 -14.39 0.17
C LEU A 227 -6.94 -13.88 1.42
N THR A 228 -6.96 -14.69 2.48
CA THR A 228 -7.54 -14.27 3.76
C THR A 228 -6.53 -13.38 4.47
N VAL A 229 -6.91 -12.12 4.69
CA VAL A 229 -6.11 -11.11 5.38
C VAL A 229 -6.17 -11.37 6.88
N LEU A 230 -7.38 -11.50 7.42
CA LEU A 230 -7.65 -11.81 8.82
C LEU A 230 -9.03 -12.43 8.99
N VAL A 231 -9.22 -13.15 10.10
CA VAL A 231 -10.50 -13.65 10.59
C VAL A 231 -10.80 -12.88 11.88
N PRO A 232 -11.92 -12.14 11.98
CA PRO A 232 -12.33 -11.48 13.21
C PRO A 232 -12.48 -12.50 14.34
N ALA A 233 -11.98 -12.16 15.54
CA ALA A 233 -12.09 -12.99 16.73
C ALA A 233 -13.44 -12.79 17.44
#